data_AF-A0A162RAH8-F1
#
_entry.id   AF-A0A162RAH8-F1
#
_cell.length_a   1.000
_cell.length_b   1.000
_cell.length_c   1.000
_cell.angle_alpha   90.00
_cell.angle_beta   90.00
_cell.angle_gamma   90.00
#
_symmetry.space_group_name_H-M   'P 1'
#
loop_
_entity.id
_entity.type
_entity.pdbx_description
1 polymer ?
#
loop_
_entity_poly.entity_id
_entity_poly.type
_entity_poly.pdbx_seq_one_letter_code
_entity_poly.pdbx_strand_id
1 'polypeptide(L)' 'MRQQYYIIPSAVTNATGNQYTIMEVKPAEEAVFMAAHGHHVIAKGSSIAEALLAYQQWLYQQPAR' A
#
# COMPACT_ATOMS: atom_id res chain seq x y z
N MET A 1 -5.27 -17.43 -9.29
CA MET A 1 -5.25 -16.69 -8.02
C MET A 1 -4.74 -15.29 -8.32
N ARG A 2 -5.41 -14.22 -7.88
CA ARG A 2 -5.01 -12.84 -8.19
C ARG A 2 -4.10 -12.29 -7.09
N GLN A 3 -2.92 -11.78 -7.45
CA GLN A 3 -2.05 -11.08 -6.52
C GLN A 3 -2.72 -9.82 -5.98
N GLN A 4 -2.28 -9.38 -4.81
CA GLN A 4 -2.71 -8.14 -4.21
C GLN A 4 -1.51 -7.23 -3.97
N TYR A 5 -1.76 -5.93 -4.08
CA TYR A 5 -0.75 -4.89 -3.91
C TYR A 5 -1.14 -4.00 -2.74
N TYR A 6 -0.20 -3.82 -1.82
CA TYR A 6 -0.38 -3.03 -0.62
C TYR A 6 0.56 -1.86 -0.60
N ILE A 7 0.08 -0.71 -0.17
CA ILE A 7 0.91 0.48 0.07
C ILE A 7 1.04 0.68 1.57
N ILE A 8 2.27 0.73 2.03
CA ILE A 8 2.64 1.00 3.42
C ILE A 8 3.62 2.19 3.48
N PRO A 9 3.70 2.93 4.60
CA PRO A 9 4.70 3.95 4.80
C PRO A 9 6.11 3.40 4.64
N SER A 10 7.00 4.20 4.09
CA SER A 10 8.43 3.92 4.03
C SER A 10 9.19 5.06 4.72
N ALA A 11 10.16 4.70 5.56
CA ALA A 11 11.09 5.68 6.12
C ALA A 11 12.05 6.24 5.06
N VAL A 12 12.16 5.56 3.91
CA VAL A 12 13.02 5.96 2.79
C VAL A 12 12.15 6.53 1.67
N THR A 13 12.49 7.73 1.23
CA THR A 13 11.91 8.38 0.05
C THR A 13 12.36 7.64 -1.21
N ASN A 14 11.41 7.19 -2.02
CA ASN A 14 11.71 6.52 -3.28
C ASN A 14 12.18 7.51 -4.36
N ALA A 15 12.60 7.00 -5.53
CA ALA A 15 13.11 7.82 -6.63
C ALA A 15 12.09 8.86 -7.16
N THR A 16 10.80 8.70 -6.86
CA THR A 16 9.73 9.63 -7.26
C THR A 16 9.40 10.66 -6.18
N GLY A 17 10.17 10.74 -5.10
CA GLY A 17 9.96 11.69 -4.01
C GLY A 17 8.90 11.27 -2.99
N ASN A 18 8.39 10.03 -3.07
CA ASN A 18 7.32 9.55 -2.20
C ASN A 18 7.84 8.67 -1.06
N GLN A 19 7.21 8.75 0.11
CA GLN A 19 7.56 7.99 1.31
C GLN A 19 6.65 6.76 1.51
N TYR A 20 6.48 5.96 0.46
CA TYR A 20 5.75 4.70 0.53
C TYR A 20 6.49 3.59 -0.21
N THR A 21 6.19 2.35 0.13
CA THR A 21 6.57 1.18 -0.66
C THR A 21 5.34 0.38 -1.06
N ILE A 22 5.44 -0.29 -2.21
CA ILE A 22 4.40 -1.18 -2.72
C ILE A 22 4.86 -2.61 -2.47
N MET A 23 4.06 -3.38 -1.75
CA MET A 23 4.30 -4.79 -1.50
C MET A 23 3.33 -5.63 -2.32
N GLU A 24 3.88 -6.49 -3.18
CA GLU A 24 3.11 -7.54 -3.83
C GLU A 24 2.98 -8.72 -2.87
N VAL A 25 1.74 -9.13 -2.60
CA VAL A 25 1.41 -10.19 -1.65
C VAL A 25 0.60 -11.25 -2.38
N LYS A 26 1.08 -12.49 -2.33
CA LYS A 26 0.34 -13.63 -2.86
C LYS A 26 -0.84 -13.95 -1.95
N PRO A 27 -1.98 -14.43 -2.49
CA PRO A 27 -3.14 -14.78 -1.66
C PRO A 27 -2.84 -15.76 -0.53
N ALA A 28 -1.92 -16.70 -0.75
CA ALA A 28 -1.51 -17.66 0.28
C ALA A 28 -0.75 -17.01 1.46
N GLU A 29 -0.17 -15.84 1.26
CA GLU A 29 0.65 -15.11 2.24
C GLU A 29 -0.09 -13.91 2.86
N GLU A 30 -1.30 -13.58 2.37
CA GLU A 30 -2.07 -12.41 2.79
C GLU A 30 -2.34 -12.40 4.30
N ALA A 31 -2.68 -13.55 4.88
CA ALA A 31 -2.94 -13.66 6.32
C ALA A 31 -1.69 -13.35 7.16
N VAL A 32 -0.53 -13.84 6.74
CA VAL A 32 0.75 -13.61 7.43
C VAL A 32 1.19 -12.15 7.27
N PHE A 33 1.04 -11.60 6.05
CA PHE A 33 1.30 -10.20 5.77
C PHE A 33 0.44 -9.27 6.62
N MET A 34 -0.87 -9.53 6.71
CA MET A 34 -1.80 -8.73 7.50
C MET A 34 -1.50 -8.79 8.99
N ALA A 35 -1.11 -9.96 9.52
CA ALA A 35 -0.69 -10.08 10.91
C ALA A 35 0.56 -9.24 11.22
N ALA A 36 1.52 -9.17 10.29
CA ALA A 36 2.77 -8.43 10.48
C ALA A 36 2.66 -6.93 10.17
N HIS A 37 1.92 -6.55 9.14
CA HIS A 37 1.95 -5.20 8.54
C HIS A 37 0.57 -4.56 8.39
N GLY A 38 -0.53 -5.23 8.72
CA GLY A 38 -1.89 -4.73 8.48
C GLY A 38 -2.17 -3.37 9.11
N HIS A 39 -1.56 -3.06 10.25
CA HIS A 39 -1.66 -1.78 10.94
C HIS A 39 -0.93 -0.62 10.23
N HIS A 40 -0.06 -0.92 9.27
CA HIS A 40 0.63 0.04 8.43
C HIS A 40 0.03 0.15 7.02
N VAL A 41 -0.96 -0.67 6.66
CA VAL A 41 -1.58 -0.62 5.34
C VAL A 41 -2.36 0.69 5.19
N ILE A 42 -1.95 1.47 4.19
CA ILE A 42 -2.65 2.70 3.80
C ILE A 42 -3.69 2.39 2.71
N ALA A 43 -3.28 1.62 1.70
CA ALA A 43 -4.11 1.31 0.55
C ALA A 43 -3.85 -0.12 0.05
N LYS A 44 -4.86 -0.69 -0.63
CA LYS A 44 -4.85 -2.04 -1.22
C LYS A 44 -5.43 -1.96 -2.63
N GLY A 45 -4.90 -2.77 -3.55
CA GLY A 45 -5.45 -2.95 -4.89
C GLY A 45 -5.19 -4.33 -5.45
N SER A 46 -5.96 -4.71 -6.47
CA SER A 46 -5.74 -5.95 -7.25
C SER A 46 -4.70 -5.75 -8.36
N SER A 47 -4.24 -4.51 -8.54
CA SER A 47 -3.14 -4.11 -9.40
C SER A 47 -2.36 -2.95 -8.75
N ILE A 48 -1.15 -2.67 -9.24
CA ILE A 48 -0.36 -1.50 -8.81
C ILE A 48 -1.14 -0.20 -9.05
N ALA A 49 -1.82 -0.08 -10.20
CA ALA A 49 -2.58 1.11 -10.55
C ALA A 49 -3.76 1.34 -9.58
N GLU A 50 -4.50 0.28 -9.23
CA GLU A 50 -5.57 0.37 -8.23
C GLU A 50 -5.04 0.77 -6.85
N ALA A 51 -3.92 0.18 -6.42
CA ALA A 51 -3.33 0.51 -5.13
C ALA A 51 -2.90 1.98 -5.08
N LEU A 52 -2.25 2.48 -6.14
CA LEU A 52 -1.84 3.88 -6.25
C LEU A 52 -3.03 4.84 -6.29
N LEU A 53 -4.11 4.49 -7.00
CA LEU A 53 -5.34 5.28 -7.01
C LEU A 53 -5.97 5.37 -5.62
N ALA A 54 -6.05 4.24 -4.91
CA ALA A 54 -6.56 4.21 -3.55
C ALA A 54 -5.68 5.02 -2.58
N TYR A 55 -4.35 4.96 -2.75
CA TYR A 55 -3.42 5.80 -1.97
C TYR A 55 -3.61 7.29 -2.26
N GLN A 56 -3.79 7.67 -3.52
CA GLN A 56 -4.06 9.05 -3.89
C GLN A 56 -5.38 9.56 -3.28
N GLN A 57 -6.43 8.74 -3.29
CA GLN A 57 -7.70 9.06 -2.63
C GLN A 57 -7.52 9.25 -1.12
N TRP A 58 -6.74 8.39 -0.47
CA TRP A 58 -6.42 8.53 0.94
C TRP A 58 -5.69 9.85 1.23
N LEU A 59 -4.72 10.24 0.40
CA LEU A 59 -4.03 11.53 0.54
C LEU A 59 -5.00 12.72 0.47
N TYR A 60 -5.98 12.69 -0.44
CA TYR A 60 -7.00 13.74 -0.53
C TYR A 60 -7.97 13.77 0.66
N GLN A 61 -8.18 12.63 1.31
CA GLN A 61 -9.03 12.52 2.49
C GLN A 61 -8.30 12.94 3.78
N GLN A 62 -6.97 13.08 3.74
CA GLN A 62 -6.26 13.64 4.87
C GLN A 62 -6.58 15.12 4.98
N PRO A 63 -7.02 15.60 6.16
CA PRO A 63 -7.05 17.04 6.38
C PRO A 63 -5.67 17.60 6.09
N ALA A 64 -5.60 18.68 5.31
CA ALA A 64 -4.36 19.41 5.08
C ALA A 64 -3.71 19.67 6.45
N ARG A 65 -2.53 19.09 6.67
CA ARG A 65 -1.72 19.35 7.85
C ARG A 65 -1.22 20.79 7.84
#